data_AF-A0A950HNP8-F1
#
_entry.id   AF-A0A950HNP8-F1
#
_cell.length_a   1.000
_cell.length_b   1.000
_cell.length_c   1.000
_cell.angle_alpha   90.00
_cell.angle_beta   90.00
_cell.angle_gamma   90.00
#
_symmetry.space_group_name_H-M   'P 1'
#
loop_
_entity.id
_entity.type
_entity.pdbx_description
1 polymer ?
#
loop_
_entity_poly.entity_id
_entity_poly.type
_entity_poly.pdbx_seq_one_letter_code
_entity_poly.pdbx_strand_id
1 'polypeptide(L)'
;MRSFLNARDIALDNEILRGVVGSTAHGTAVEGQDDRDEMGVFVEPPENVCGLVPCDHYVYRDQPDDHRSQPGDLDLTMYSLRRFCRLAAQGNPTVLLLLWLPAHLTRSELGAELIAIREAFVSAESGRRFLGYLVGQASRLKGQRARTVKRPELVAKYGYDTKFAMHALRLGYEGIELMTDRRLIIPVAEPNLTRLRAVRSGQVQPSEALRLIEEAEKRLRALIEACTWKPDLQLIDAFLVRAHLAHWGSHGLSVPERCGVRGLVPSF
;
A
#
# COMPACT_ATOMS: atom_id res chain seq x y z
N MET A 1 24.45 -16.40 -22.64
CA MET A 1 23.77 -16.75 -21.38
C MET A 1 22.83 -15.60 -21.08
N ARG A 2 21.51 -15.74 -21.30
CA ARG A 2 20.57 -14.66 -20.98
C ARG A 2 20.65 -14.43 -19.47
N SER A 3 21.12 -13.26 -19.05
CA SER A 3 20.95 -12.83 -17.67
C SER A 3 19.45 -12.74 -17.46
N PHE A 4 18.88 -13.66 -16.67
CA PHE A 4 17.55 -13.44 -16.14
C PHE A 4 17.63 -12.12 -15.37
N LEU A 5 16.92 -11.08 -15.85
CA LEU A 5 16.87 -9.81 -15.14
C LEU A 5 16.43 -10.12 -13.70
N ASN A 6 17.20 -9.63 -12.74
CA ASN A 6 16.85 -9.81 -11.33
C ASN A 6 15.60 -8.96 -11.00
N ALA A 7 14.97 -9.22 -9.86
CA ALA A 7 13.74 -8.51 -9.48
C ALA A 7 13.91 -6.98 -9.38
N ARG A 8 15.12 -6.51 -9.06
CA ARG A 8 15.43 -5.07 -9.01
C ARG A 8 15.35 -4.45 -10.40
N ASP A 9 16.06 -5.02 -11.37
CA ASP A 9 16.14 -4.47 -12.72
C ASP A 9 14.76 -4.55 -13.39
N ILE A 10 14.03 -5.65 -13.20
CA ILE A 10 12.62 -5.75 -13.63
C ILE A 10 11.78 -4.62 -13.04
N ALA A 11 11.86 -4.39 -11.72
CA ALA A 11 11.01 -3.39 -11.08
C ALA A 11 11.34 -1.96 -11.50
N LEU A 12 12.63 -1.61 -11.56
CA LEU A 12 13.08 -0.24 -11.87
C LEU A 12 12.93 0.09 -13.36
N ASP A 13 13.25 -0.84 -14.26
CA ASP A 13 13.17 -0.59 -15.71
C ASP A 13 11.71 -0.55 -16.21
N ASN A 14 10.77 -1.11 -15.44
CA ASN A 14 9.35 -1.19 -15.81
C ASN A 14 8.44 -0.38 -14.87
N GLU A 15 9.01 0.56 -14.12
CA GLU A 15 8.30 1.42 -13.17
C GLU A 15 7.27 2.32 -13.88
N ILE A 16 6.02 2.33 -13.38
CA ILE A 16 4.95 3.19 -13.91
C ILE A 16 4.46 4.23 -12.90
N LEU A 17 4.62 3.98 -11.61
CA LEU A 17 4.12 4.84 -10.56
C LEU A 17 4.98 4.68 -9.30
N ARG A 18 5.36 5.79 -8.67
CA ARG A 18 6.04 5.77 -7.35
C ARG A 18 5.74 7.01 -6.55
N GLY A 19 5.61 6.86 -5.25
CA GLY A 19 5.36 7.99 -4.36
C GLY A 19 5.92 7.74 -2.96
N VAL A 20 6.12 8.85 -2.24
CA VAL A 20 6.47 8.81 -0.82
C VAL A 20 5.23 8.40 -0.04
N VAL A 21 5.34 7.31 0.70
CA VAL A 21 4.30 6.78 1.60
C VAL A 21 4.77 6.96 3.05
N GLY A 22 4.18 6.24 4.00
CA GLY A 22 4.64 6.29 5.39
C GLY A 22 4.17 7.55 6.14
N SER A 23 4.76 7.79 7.31
CA SER A 23 4.24 8.78 8.28
C SER A 23 4.28 10.23 7.77
N THR A 24 5.22 10.53 6.87
CA THR A 24 5.37 11.79 6.14
C THR A 24 4.18 12.06 5.21
N ALA A 25 3.75 11.05 4.44
CA ALA A 25 2.61 11.19 3.53
C ALA A 25 1.32 11.58 4.27
N HIS A 26 1.14 11.11 5.50
CA HIS A 26 -0.04 11.41 6.31
C HIS A 26 0.04 12.76 7.05
N GLY A 27 1.15 13.51 6.96
CA GLY A 27 1.37 14.75 7.71
C GLY A 27 1.60 14.55 9.21
N THR A 28 1.85 13.31 9.63
CA THR A 28 2.01 12.91 11.05
C THR A 28 3.46 12.70 11.47
N ALA A 29 4.40 13.02 10.57
CA ALA A 29 5.83 12.99 10.86
C ALA A 29 6.18 13.92 12.02
N VAL A 30 7.19 13.52 12.78
CA VAL A 30 7.79 14.32 13.86
C VAL A 30 9.13 14.81 13.34
N GLU A 31 9.43 16.10 13.48
CA GLU A 31 10.68 16.71 12.99
C GLU A 31 11.91 15.88 13.42
N GLY A 32 12.77 15.56 12.44
CA GLY A 32 14.01 14.79 12.66
C GLY A 32 13.83 13.27 12.71
N GLN A 33 12.66 12.72 12.37
CA GLN A 33 12.40 11.27 12.29
C GLN A 33 11.90 10.81 10.91
N ASP A 34 12.31 11.50 9.84
CA ASP A 34 11.80 11.24 8.49
C ASP A 34 12.59 10.11 7.81
N ASP A 35 12.15 8.87 8.04
CA ASP A 35 12.44 7.75 7.16
C ASP A 35 11.78 7.99 5.79
N ARG A 36 12.49 7.69 4.71
CA ARG A 36 11.96 7.85 3.34
C ARG A 36 11.32 6.53 2.92
N ASP A 37 10.05 6.37 3.29
CA ASP A 37 9.22 5.26 2.82
C ASP A 37 8.73 5.53 1.40
N GLU A 38 9.06 4.68 0.44
CA GLU A 38 8.56 4.74 -0.93
C GLU A 38 7.77 3.50 -1.31
N MET A 39 6.69 3.70 -2.07
CA MET A 39 5.96 2.63 -2.73
C MET A 39 5.93 2.86 -4.23
N GLY A 40 6.24 1.81 -4.99
CA GLY A 40 6.18 1.81 -6.45
C GLY A 40 5.30 0.71 -7.03
N VAL A 41 4.98 0.86 -8.32
CA VAL A 41 4.31 -0.11 -9.17
C VAL A 41 5.08 -0.25 -10.46
N PHE A 42 5.29 -1.48 -10.90
CA PHE A 42 5.92 -1.79 -12.18
C PHE A 42 5.10 -2.79 -12.98
N VAL A 43 5.21 -2.76 -14.31
CA VAL A 43 4.56 -3.74 -15.18
C VAL A 43 5.46 -4.95 -15.34
N GLU A 44 4.92 -6.14 -15.09
CA GLU A 44 5.67 -7.38 -15.27
C GLU A 44 6.01 -7.64 -16.75
N PRO A 45 7.23 -8.12 -17.07
CA PRO A 45 7.56 -8.67 -18.37
C PRO A 45 6.69 -9.89 -18.72
N PRO A 46 6.50 -10.23 -20.02
CA PRO A 46 5.70 -11.40 -20.43
C PRO A 46 6.16 -12.71 -19.77
N GLU A 47 7.48 -12.90 -19.66
CA GLU A 47 8.11 -14.05 -19.01
C GLU A 47 7.70 -14.23 -17.55
N ASN A 48 7.41 -13.13 -16.83
CA ASN A 48 7.01 -13.17 -15.41
C ASN A 48 5.49 -13.27 -15.23
N VAL A 49 4.71 -12.99 -16.28
CA VAL A 49 3.24 -13.18 -16.27
C VAL A 49 2.84 -14.56 -16.76
N CYS A 50 3.42 -15.00 -17.88
CA CYS A 50 3.08 -16.24 -18.56
C CYS A 50 4.05 -17.38 -18.26
N GLY A 51 5.28 -17.07 -17.86
CA GLY A 51 6.28 -18.06 -17.50
C GLY A 51 6.15 -18.57 -16.06
N LEU A 52 7.06 -19.47 -15.68
CA LEU A 52 6.98 -20.21 -14.42
C LEU A 52 7.41 -19.41 -13.18
N VAL A 53 8.18 -18.33 -13.38
CA VAL A 53 8.79 -17.55 -12.28
C VAL A 53 8.16 -16.16 -12.22
N PRO A 54 7.21 -15.91 -11.30
CA PRO A 54 6.62 -14.60 -11.15
C PRO A 54 7.60 -13.61 -10.51
N CYS A 55 7.49 -12.34 -10.88
CA CYS A 55 8.13 -11.23 -10.17
C CYS A 55 7.04 -10.39 -9.50
N ASP A 56 6.64 -10.82 -8.31
CA ASP A 56 5.49 -10.23 -7.61
C ASP A 56 5.82 -8.88 -6.92
N HIS A 57 7.08 -8.68 -6.51
CA HIS A 57 7.53 -7.46 -5.83
C HIS A 57 9.06 -7.38 -5.78
N TYR A 58 9.55 -6.18 -5.52
CA TYR A 58 10.93 -5.87 -5.18
C TYR A 58 10.95 -5.01 -3.91
N VAL A 59 11.89 -5.29 -3.00
CA VAL A 59 12.08 -4.53 -1.76
C VAL A 59 13.54 -4.11 -1.67
N TYR A 60 13.77 -2.86 -1.31
CA TYR A 60 15.08 -2.29 -1.02
C TYR A 60 15.03 -1.57 0.33
N ARG A 61 16.06 -1.76 1.14
CA ARG A 61 16.24 -1.08 2.42
C ARG A 61 17.71 -0.71 2.58
N ASP A 62 18.01 0.50 3.02
CA ASP A 62 19.39 0.89 3.37
C ASP A 62 19.87 0.16 4.63
N GLN A 63 18.95 -0.14 5.56
CA GLN A 63 19.23 -0.92 6.76
C GLN A 63 18.89 -2.40 6.57
N PRO A 64 19.61 -3.32 7.25
CA PRO A 64 19.23 -4.72 7.31
C PRO A 64 17.80 -4.94 7.87
N ASP A 65 17.19 -6.08 7.53
CA ASP A 65 15.77 -6.34 7.84
C ASP A 65 15.43 -6.29 9.34
N ASP A 66 16.38 -6.65 10.19
CA ASP A 66 16.27 -6.68 11.64
C ASP A 66 16.55 -5.32 12.32
N HIS A 67 16.97 -4.32 11.56
CA HIS A 67 17.29 -2.98 12.05
C HIS A 67 16.15 -1.98 11.77
N ARG A 68 16.00 -1.01 12.67
CA ARG A 68 15.10 0.12 12.47
C ARG A 68 15.77 1.13 11.55
N SER A 69 15.00 1.62 10.58
CA SER A 69 15.39 2.70 9.69
C SER A 69 15.66 3.99 10.48
N GLN A 70 16.68 4.73 10.05
CA GLN A 70 17.11 6.01 10.61
C GLN A 70 16.64 7.16 9.71
N PRO A 71 16.63 8.41 10.21
CA PRO A 71 16.28 9.57 9.38
C PRO A 71 17.17 9.66 8.14
N GLY A 72 16.55 9.70 6.96
CA GLY A 72 17.24 9.72 5.67
C GLY A 72 17.43 8.36 4.99
N ASP A 73 17.21 7.24 5.69
CA ASP A 73 17.25 5.90 5.09
C ASP A 73 16.06 5.71 4.14
N LEU A 74 16.30 5.04 3.01
CA LEU A 74 15.29 4.64 2.03
C LEU A 74 14.76 3.23 2.33
N ASP A 75 13.45 3.14 2.52
CA ASP A 75 12.70 1.89 2.49
C ASP A 75 11.77 1.91 1.26
N LEU A 76 12.14 1.18 0.21
CA LEU A 76 11.38 1.10 -1.04
C LEU A 76 10.70 -0.27 -1.17
N THR A 77 9.40 -0.25 -1.41
CA THR A 77 8.63 -1.44 -1.80
C THR A 77 7.96 -1.22 -3.15
N MET A 78 8.31 -2.02 -4.15
CA MET A 78 7.68 -1.99 -5.47
C MET A 78 6.85 -3.24 -5.69
N TYR A 79 5.59 -3.07 -6.07
CA TYR A 79 4.70 -4.18 -6.41
C TYR A 79 4.58 -4.33 -7.91
N SER A 80 4.52 -5.58 -8.36
CA SER A 80 4.07 -5.87 -9.71
C SER A 80 2.65 -5.33 -9.92
N LEU A 81 2.30 -4.91 -11.13
CA LEU A 81 1.01 -4.27 -11.40
C LEU A 81 -0.15 -5.21 -11.05
N ARG A 82 -0.03 -6.50 -11.38
CA ARG A 82 -1.06 -7.51 -11.01
C ARG A 82 -1.16 -7.68 -9.49
N ARG A 83 -0.04 -7.70 -8.77
CA ARG A 83 -0.05 -7.81 -7.30
C ARG A 83 -0.61 -6.55 -6.65
N PHE A 84 -0.25 -5.36 -7.14
CA PHE A 84 -0.78 -4.10 -6.67
C PHE A 84 -2.30 -4.06 -6.82
N CYS A 85 -2.83 -4.29 -8.03
CA CYS A 85 -4.27 -4.27 -8.30
C CYS A 85 -5.04 -5.30 -7.46
N ARG A 86 -4.47 -6.50 -7.26
CA ARG A 86 -5.05 -7.53 -6.39
C ARG A 86 -5.12 -7.07 -4.92
N LEU A 87 -4.06 -6.47 -4.39
CA LEU A 87 -4.05 -5.95 -3.02
C LEU A 87 -4.99 -4.75 -2.85
N ALA A 88 -5.04 -3.86 -3.84
CA ALA A 88 -5.94 -2.70 -3.86
C ALA A 88 -7.41 -3.14 -3.93
N ALA A 89 -7.75 -4.12 -4.79
CA ALA A 89 -9.10 -4.67 -4.90
C ALA A 89 -9.54 -5.42 -3.63
N GLN A 90 -8.60 -6.00 -2.90
CA GLN A 90 -8.82 -6.55 -1.56
C GLN A 90 -8.92 -5.47 -0.48
N GLY A 91 -8.72 -4.21 -0.81
CA GLY A 91 -8.91 -3.11 0.13
C GLY A 91 -7.70 -2.78 1.00
N ASN A 92 -6.49 -3.20 0.64
CA ASN A 92 -5.30 -3.00 1.48
C ASN A 92 -5.03 -1.51 1.72
N PRO A 93 -5.11 -1.01 2.98
CA PRO A 93 -4.96 0.42 3.28
C PRO A 93 -3.62 0.99 2.81
N THR A 94 -2.54 0.25 3.01
CA THR A 94 -1.18 0.71 2.69
C THR A 94 -0.98 0.90 1.20
N VAL A 95 -1.52 -0.02 0.39
CA VAL A 95 -1.41 0.02 -1.08
C VAL A 95 -2.31 1.10 -1.68
N LEU A 96 -3.54 1.25 -1.15
CA LEU A 96 -4.50 2.23 -1.62
C LEU A 96 -3.97 3.66 -1.53
N LEU A 97 -3.20 4.00 -0.50
CA LEU A 97 -2.64 5.35 -0.31
C LEU A 97 -1.92 5.89 -1.55
N LEU A 98 -1.17 5.04 -2.26
CA LEU A 98 -0.42 5.44 -3.45
C LEU A 98 -1.32 6.11 -4.51
N LEU A 99 -2.59 5.70 -4.62
CA LEU A 99 -3.53 6.19 -5.63
C LEU A 99 -4.14 7.57 -5.31
N TRP A 100 -4.06 8.02 -4.05
CA TRP A 100 -4.59 9.31 -3.59
C TRP A 100 -3.50 10.27 -3.10
N LEU A 101 -2.22 9.96 -3.35
CA LEU A 101 -1.15 10.91 -3.05
C LEU A 101 -1.35 12.21 -3.87
N PRO A 102 -1.06 13.38 -3.29
CA PRO A 102 -1.18 14.66 -3.99
C PRO A 102 -0.07 14.86 -5.03
N ALA A 103 1.05 14.16 -4.87
CA ALA A 103 2.18 14.17 -5.79
C ALA A 103 2.88 12.79 -5.80
N HIS A 104 3.44 12.45 -6.96
CA HIS A 104 4.17 11.21 -7.19
C HIS A 104 5.60 11.55 -7.62
N LEU A 105 6.56 10.71 -7.22
CA LEU A 105 7.96 10.79 -7.66
C LEU A 105 8.09 10.36 -9.12
N THR A 106 7.36 9.31 -9.50
CA THR A 106 7.27 8.82 -10.87
C THR A 106 5.80 8.67 -11.23
N ARG A 107 5.42 9.15 -12.41
CA ARG A 107 4.06 8.97 -12.96
C ARG A 107 4.15 8.88 -14.48
N SER A 108 4.14 7.66 -15.01
CA SER A 108 4.00 7.41 -16.45
C SER A 108 2.55 7.56 -16.92
N GLU A 109 2.30 7.43 -18.21
CA GLU A 109 0.93 7.40 -18.77
C GLU A 109 0.11 6.24 -18.18
N LEU A 110 0.68 5.04 -18.08
CA LEU A 110 0.03 3.89 -17.44
C LEU A 110 -0.20 4.12 -15.94
N GLY A 111 0.73 4.78 -15.25
CA GLY A 111 0.54 5.19 -13.86
C GLY A 111 -0.62 6.18 -13.69
N ALA A 112 -0.77 7.11 -14.63
CA ALA A 112 -1.89 8.06 -14.66
C ALA A 112 -3.23 7.36 -14.93
N GLU A 113 -3.27 6.37 -15.82
CA GLU A 113 -4.46 5.52 -16.04
C GLU A 113 -4.84 4.71 -14.79
N LEU A 114 -3.86 4.13 -14.08
CA LEU A 114 -4.10 3.41 -12.83
C LEU A 114 -4.73 4.34 -11.77
N ILE A 115 -4.23 5.56 -11.63
CA ILE A 115 -4.82 6.57 -10.73
C ILE A 115 -6.24 6.94 -11.18
N ALA A 116 -6.49 7.04 -12.48
CA ALA A 116 -7.80 7.42 -13.02
C ALA A 116 -8.90 6.41 -12.63
N ILE A 117 -8.56 5.12 -12.52
CA ILE A 117 -9.51 4.07 -12.11
C ILE A 117 -9.55 3.82 -10.59
N ARG A 118 -8.91 4.66 -9.75
CA ARG A 118 -8.74 4.38 -8.30
C ARG A 118 -10.02 4.07 -7.53
N GLU A 119 -11.15 4.67 -7.90
CA GLU A 119 -12.45 4.40 -7.25
C GLU A 119 -12.97 2.99 -7.52
N ALA A 120 -12.53 2.33 -8.60
CA ALA A 120 -12.85 0.95 -8.93
C ALA A 120 -12.41 -0.04 -7.85
N PHE A 121 -11.40 0.30 -7.05
CA PHE A 121 -10.92 -0.53 -5.96
C PHE A 121 -11.74 -0.37 -4.67
N VAL A 122 -12.58 0.65 -4.56
CA VAL A 122 -13.28 0.98 -3.31
C VAL A 122 -14.53 0.12 -3.15
N SER A 123 -14.60 -0.58 -2.03
CA SER A 123 -15.68 -1.52 -1.73
C SER A 123 -15.95 -1.63 -0.23
N ALA A 124 -17.02 -2.34 0.14
CA ALA A 124 -17.24 -2.72 1.53
C ALA A 124 -16.07 -3.53 2.11
N GLU A 125 -15.34 -4.29 1.27
CA GLU A 125 -14.14 -5.02 1.71
C GLU A 125 -12.99 -4.08 2.05
N SER A 126 -12.85 -2.96 1.35
CA SER A 126 -11.92 -1.89 1.71
C SER A 126 -12.16 -1.43 3.15
N GLY A 127 -13.39 -1.07 3.49
CA GLY A 127 -13.74 -0.74 4.87
C GLY A 127 -13.41 -1.85 5.87
N ARG A 128 -13.73 -3.12 5.55
CA ARG A 128 -13.40 -4.28 6.42
C ARG A 128 -11.90 -4.44 6.64
N ARG A 129 -11.07 -4.19 5.62
CA ARG A 129 -9.61 -4.21 5.80
C ARG A 129 -9.16 -3.09 6.71
N PHE A 130 -9.56 -1.84 6.48
CA PHE A 130 -9.23 -0.72 7.39
C PHE A 130 -9.61 -1.05 8.83
N LEU A 131 -10.82 -1.58 9.06
CA LEU A 131 -11.29 -2.03 10.36
C LEU A 131 -10.41 -3.15 10.96
N GLY A 132 -10.07 -4.16 10.16
CA GLY A 132 -9.21 -5.27 10.60
C GLY A 132 -7.83 -4.80 11.06
N TYR A 133 -7.21 -3.87 10.32
CA TYR A 133 -5.94 -3.26 10.73
C TYR A 133 -6.10 -2.42 12.00
N LEU A 134 -7.15 -1.61 12.10
CA LEU A 134 -7.47 -0.82 13.30
C LEU A 134 -7.56 -1.72 14.54
N VAL A 135 -8.42 -2.74 14.50
CA VAL A 135 -8.62 -3.70 15.61
C VAL A 135 -7.31 -4.42 15.95
N GLY A 136 -6.53 -4.79 14.94
CA GLY A 136 -5.20 -5.37 15.12
C GLY A 136 -4.27 -4.47 15.93
N GLN A 137 -4.18 -3.19 15.59
CA GLN A 137 -3.36 -2.21 16.31
C GLN A 137 -3.90 -1.91 17.71
N ALA A 138 -5.22 -1.74 17.85
CA ALA A 138 -5.89 -1.51 19.14
C ALA A 138 -5.66 -2.68 20.13
N SER A 139 -5.75 -3.92 19.65
CA SER A 139 -5.50 -5.10 20.49
C SER A 139 -4.05 -5.19 21.01
N ARG A 140 -3.08 -4.66 20.26
CA ARG A 140 -1.68 -4.56 20.71
C ARG A 140 -1.50 -3.52 21.80
N LEU A 141 -2.19 -2.38 21.71
CA LEU A 141 -2.18 -1.34 22.75
C LEU A 141 -2.77 -1.85 24.06
N LYS A 142 -3.82 -2.66 24.00
CA LYS A 142 -4.47 -3.27 25.18
C LYS A 142 -3.67 -4.45 25.78
N GLY A 143 -2.49 -4.79 25.25
CA GLY A 143 -1.67 -5.91 25.72
C GLY A 143 -2.24 -7.31 25.40
N GLN A 144 -3.29 -7.40 24.58
CA GLN A 144 -4.03 -8.65 24.34
C GLN A 144 -3.37 -9.56 23.30
N ARG A 145 -2.41 -9.04 22.51
CA ARG A 145 -1.75 -9.77 21.42
C ARG A 145 -0.22 -9.75 21.41
N ALA A 146 0.44 -9.04 22.31
CA ALA A 146 1.90 -8.88 22.28
C ALA A 146 2.54 -9.31 23.61
N ARG A 147 3.40 -10.34 23.55
CA ARG A 147 4.34 -10.70 24.64
C ARG A 147 5.51 -9.71 24.77
N THR A 148 5.72 -8.85 23.77
CA THR A 148 6.87 -7.92 23.70
C THR A 148 6.41 -6.52 23.32
N VAL A 149 6.73 -5.53 24.16
CA VAL A 149 6.50 -4.11 23.87
C VAL A 149 7.48 -3.70 22.77
N LYS A 150 6.98 -3.33 21.58
CA LYS A 150 7.86 -2.91 20.47
C LYS A 150 8.61 -1.61 20.77
N ARG A 151 8.02 -0.70 21.57
CA ARG A 151 8.59 0.63 21.85
C ARG A 151 8.53 0.95 23.35
N PRO A 152 9.32 0.25 24.18
CA PRO A 152 9.32 0.46 25.62
C PRO A 152 9.65 1.92 25.99
N GLU A 153 10.43 2.62 25.17
CA GLU A 153 10.77 4.03 25.33
C GLU A 153 9.54 4.96 25.33
N LEU A 154 8.54 4.68 24.48
CA LEU A 154 7.31 5.50 24.42
C LEU A 154 6.38 5.19 25.59
N VAL A 155 6.29 3.92 25.97
CA VAL A 155 5.48 3.50 27.13
C VAL A 155 6.05 4.09 28.41
N ALA A 156 7.37 4.07 28.59
CA ALA A 156 8.02 4.69 29.74
C ALA A 156 7.78 6.20 29.81
N LYS A 157 7.77 6.89 28.66
CA LYS A 157 7.59 8.35 28.60
C LYS A 157 6.13 8.81 28.73
N TYR A 158 5.20 8.12 28.08
CA TYR A 158 3.81 8.59 27.91
C TYR A 158 2.77 7.64 28.52
N GLY A 159 3.17 6.50 29.07
CA GLY A 159 2.28 5.48 29.63
C GLY A 159 1.69 4.50 28.60
N TYR A 160 1.94 4.70 27.29
CA TYR A 160 1.47 3.82 26.21
C TYR A 160 2.27 4.03 24.91
N ASP A 161 2.12 3.13 23.93
CA ASP A 161 2.76 3.29 22.61
C ASP A 161 1.97 4.31 21.75
N THR A 162 2.36 5.59 21.84
CA THR A 162 1.72 6.70 21.12
C THR A 162 1.77 6.53 19.59
N LYS A 163 2.78 5.82 19.04
CA LYS A 163 2.88 5.56 17.59
C LYS A 163 1.82 4.54 17.16
N PHE A 164 1.62 3.48 17.94
CA PHE A 164 0.54 2.51 17.65
C PHE A 164 -0.85 3.11 17.84
N ALA A 165 -1.07 3.92 18.87
CA ALA A 165 -2.35 4.59 19.08
C ALA A 165 -2.71 5.54 17.95
N MET A 166 -1.77 6.40 17.54
CA MET A 166 -1.98 7.28 16.39
C MET A 166 -2.28 6.46 15.13
N HIS A 167 -1.53 5.40 14.86
CA HIS A 167 -1.73 4.60 13.65
C HIS A 167 -3.08 3.87 13.64
N ALA A 168 -3.53 3.33 14.78
CA ALA A 168 -4.86 2.75 14.92
C ALA A 168 -5.96 3.80 14.65
N LEU A 169 -5.84 4.98 15.27
CA LEU A 169 -6.80 6.07 15.09
C LEU A 169 -6.83 6.57 13.64
N ARG A 170 -5.67 6.70 13.00
CA ARG A 170 -5.53 7.10 11.60
C ARG A 170 -6.28 6.14 10.68
N LEU A 171 -6.09 4.83 10.85
CA LEU A 171 -6.84 3.80 10.09
C LEU A 171 -8.36 3.93 10.28
N GLY A 172 -8.81 4.31 11.48
CA GLY A 172 -10.21 4.60 11.74
C GLY A 172 -10.71 5.81 10.95
N TYR A 173 -9.99 6.92 11.01
CA TYR A 173 -10.36 8.14 10.28
C TYR A 173 -10.31 7.98 8.76
N GLU A 174 -9.23 7.42 8.22
CA GLU A 174 -9.09 7.13 6.78
C GLU A 174 -10.13 6.11 6.31
N GLY A 175 -10.43 5.09 7.12
CA GLY A 175 -11.49 4.13 6.81
C GLY A 175 -12.87 4.79 6.78
N ILE A 176 -13.17 5.66 7.74
CA ILE A 176 -14.43 6.43 7.76
C ILE A 176 -14.53 7.33 6.53
N GLU A 177 -13.46 8.05 6.20
CA GLU A 177 -13.39 8.92 5.02
C GLU A 177 -13.62 8.13 3.74
N LEU A 178 -12.90 7.02 3.54
CA LEU A 178 -13.07 6.16 2.37
C LEU A 178 -14.50 5.62 2.23
N MET A 179 -15.10 5.19 3.34
CA MET A 179 -16.45 4.63 3.36
C MET A 179 -17.55 5.70 3.27
N THR A 180 -17.23 6.97 3.47
CA THR A 180 -18.17 8.09 3.33
C THR A 180 -18.08 8.70 1.94
N ASP A 181 -16.86 8.98 1.47
CA ASP A 181 -16.60 9.83 0.31
C ASP A 181 -16.05 9.08 -0.91
N ARG A 182 -15.82 7.77 -0.81
CA ARG A 182 -15.15 6.93 -1.84
C ARG A 182 -13.74 7.39 -2.23
N ARG A 183 -13.10 8.20 -1.40
CA ARG A 183 -11.76 8.72 -1.64
C ARG A 183 -10.99 8.85 -0.34
N LEU A 184 -9.67 8.94 -0.48
CA LEU A 184 -8.77 9.34 0.60
C LEU A 184 -8.27 10.76 0.34
N ILE A 185 -8.12 11.54 1.39
CA ILE A 185 -7.49 12.85 1.38
C ILE A 185 -6.12 12.70 2.06
N ILE A 186 -5.06 12.92 1.27
CA ILE A 186 -3.68 12.79 1.72
C ILE A 186 -2.94 14.13 1.50
N PRO A 187 -2.33 14.74 2.53
CA PRO A 187 -2.31 14.33 3.94
C PRO A 187 -3.69 14.33 4.60
N VAL A 188 -3.80 13.68 5.78
CA VAL A 188 -5.06 13.61 6.54
C VAL A 188 -5.62 15.02 6.75
N ALA A 189 -6.91 15.21 6.47
CA ALA A 189 -7.57 16.51 6.61
C ALA A 189 -7.81 16.91 8.08
N GLU A 190 -7.94 18.22 8.34
CA GLU A 190 -8.45 18.72 9.61
C GLU A 190 -9.95 18.41 9.78
N PRO A 191 -10.45 18.20 11.02
CA PRO A 191 -9.75 18.30 12.31
C PRO A 191 -9.00 17.01 12.74
N ASN A 192 -8.99 15.98 11.89
CA ASN A 192 -8.44 14.67 12.24
C ASN A 192 -6.91 14.72 12.36
N LEU A 193 -6.23 15.48 11.52
CA LEU A 193 -4.77 15.66 11.60
C LEU A 193 -4.32 16.21 12.95
N THR A 194 -4.98 17.26 13.45
CA THR A 194 -4.69 17.82 14.79
C THR A 194 -4.82 16.75 15.89
N ARG A 195 -5.87 15.93 15.85
CA ARG A 195 -6.06 14.84 16.83
C ARG A 195 -4.96 13.78 16.74
N LEU A 196 -4.59 13.39 15.53
CA LEU A 196 -3.51 12.41 15.31
C LEU A 196 -2.18 12.91 15.83
N ARG A 197 -1.85 14.18 15.61
CA ARG A 197 -0.63 14.83 16.13
C ARG A 197 -0.63 14.91 17.66
N ALA A 198 -1.78 15.23 18.27
CA ALA A 198 -1.92 15.26 19.73
C ALA A 198 -1.71 13.86 20.36
N VAL A 199 -2.26 12.80 19.75
CA VAL A 199 -2.00 11.42 20.19
C VAL A 199 -0.53 11.05 20.00
N ARG A 200 0.06 11.34 18.83
CA ARG A 200 1.45 10.98 18.50
C ARG A 200 2.46 11.61 19.46
N SER A 201 2.22 12.86 19.86
CA SER A 201 3.07 13.64 20.77
C SER A 201 2.83 13.35 22.26
N GLY A 202 1.85 12.51 22.60
CA GLY A 202 1.53 12.16 23.99
C GLY A 202 0.74 13.24 24.75
N GLN A 203 0.15 14.22 24.05
CA GLN A 203 -0.73 15.23 24.66
C GLN A 203 -2.09 14.64 25.06
N VAL A 204 -2.44 13.46 24.52
CA VAL A 204 -3.67 12.74 24.82
C VAL A 204 -3.38 11.60 25.79
N GLN A 205 -4.16 11.54 26.87
CA GLN A 205 -4.07 10.47 27.87
C GLN A 205 -4.44 9.10 27.28
N PRO A 206 -3.88 7.98 27.80
CA PRO A 206 -4.11 6.65 27.24
C PRO A 206 -5.61 6.27 27.13
N SER A 207 -6.40 6.59 28.16
CA SER A 207 -7.85 6.31 28.19
C SER A 207 -8.61 7.06 27.11
N GLU A 208 -8.25 8.33 26.88
CA GLU A 208 -8.86 9.15 25.85
C GLU A 208 -8.45 8.69 24.44
N ALA A 209 -7.18 8.33 24.24
CA ALA A 209 -6.72 7.78 22.97
C ALA A 209 -7.48 6.47 22.62
N LEU A 210 -7.69 5.59 23.60
CA LEU A 210 -8.49 4.38 23.43
C LEU A 210 -9.95 4.69 23.11
N ARG A 211 -10.56 5.66 23.80
CA ARG A 211 -11.95 6.09 23.53
C ARG A 211 -12.10 6.57 22.07
N LEU A 212 -11.18 7.41 21.60
CA LEU A 212 -11.18 7.90 20.21
C LEU A 212 -11.09 6.75 19.18
N ILE A 213 -10.25 5.75 19.46
CA ILE A 213 -10.11 4.56 18.60
C ILE A 213 -11.42 3.74 18.60
N GLU A 214 -12.03 3.53 19.75
CA GLU A 214 -13.29 2.78 19.88
C GLU A 214 -14.47 3.49 19.19
N GLU A 215 -14.54 4.82 19.28
CA GLU A 215 -15.51 5.63 18.56
C GLU A 215 -15.33 5.52 17.04
N ALA A 216 -14.09 5.62 16.56
CA ALA A 216 -13.77 5.45 15.14
C ALA A 216 -14.10 4.03 14.66
N GLU A 217 -13.78 3.00 15.46
CA GLU A 217 -14.11 1.61 15.17
C GLU A 217 -15.62 1.41 15.01
N LYS A 218 -16.42 1.91 15.97
CA LYS A 218 -17.88 1.79 15.95
C LYS A 218 -18.48 2.48 14.73
N ARG A 219 -18.01 3.69 14.41
CA ARG A 219 -18.49 4.44 13.24
C ARG A 219 -18.14 3.73 11.94
N LEU A 220 -16.90 3.23 11.82
CA LEU A 220 -16.47 2.50 10.63
C LEU A 220 -17.29 1.21 10.44
N ARG A 221 -17.57 0.46 11.51
CA ARG A 221 -18.45 -0.72 11.45
C ARG A 221 -19.83 -0.39 10.89
N ALA A 222 -20.47 0.66 11.39
CA ALA A 222 -21.78 1.09 10.93
C ALA A 222 -21.77 1.46 9.43
N LEU A 223 -20.74 2.16 8.96
CA LEU A 223 -20.59 2.51 7.54
C LEU A 223 -20.37 1.27 6.66
N ILE A 224 -19.60 0.29 7.13
CA ILE A 224 -19.38 -0.98 6.41
C ILE A 224 -20.69 -1.77 6.30
N GLU A 225 -21.46 -1.85 7.38
CA GLU A 225 -22.75 -2.57 7.42
C GLU A 225 -23.78 -1.96 6.45
N ALA A 226 -23.76 -0.64 6.29
CA ALA A 226 -24.63 0.08 5.35
C ALA A 226 -24.12 0.04 3.89
N CYS A 227 -22.90 -0.40 3.63
CA CYS A 227 -22.26 -0.29 2.32
C CYS A 227 -22.56 -1.49 1.40
N THR A 228 -23.03 -1.19 0.19
CA THR A 228 -23.28 -2.19 -0.87
C THR A 228 -22.23 -2.19 -1.98
N TRP A 229 -21.18 -1.37 -1.84
CA TRP A 229 -20.17 -1.18 -2.89
C TRP A 229 -19.31 -2.43 -3.08
N LYS A 230 -19.06 -2.75 -4.34
CA LYS A 230 -18.18 -3.85 -4.78
C LYS A 230 -17.06 -3.27 -5.63
N PRO A 231 -15.86 -3.88 -5.61
CA PRO A 231 -14.82 -3.44 -6.52
C PRO A 231 -15.27 -3.73 -7.97
N ASP A 232 -14.96 -2.82 -8.89
CA ASP A 232 -15.22 -3.01 -10.31
C ASP A 232 -14.09 -3.85 -10.91
N LEU A 233 -14.21 -5.17 -10.69
CA LEU A 233 -13.22 -6.15 -11.17
C LEU A 233 -13.13 -6.17 -12.70
N GLN A 234 -14.22 -5.86 -13.41
CA GLN A 234 -14.21 -5.82 -14.87
C GLN A 234 -13.34 -4.67 -15.37
N LEU A 235 -13.48 -3.48 -14.79
CA LEU A 235 -12.64 -2.33 -15.12
C LEU A 235 -11.17 -2.58 -14.75
N ILE A 236 -10.92 -3.15 -13.57
CA ILE A 236 -9.55 -3.47 -13.12
C ILE A 236 -8.89 -4.49 -14.06
N ASP A 237 -9.58 -5.57 -14.42
CA ASP A 237 -9.05 -6.60 -15.31
C ASP A 237 -8.82 -6.06 -16.74
N ALA A 238 -9.76 -5.26 -17.24
CA ALA A 238 -9.62 -4.60 -18.54
C ALA A 238 -8.40 -3.67 -18.56
N PHE A 239 -8.20 -2.87 -17.51
CA PHE A 239 -7.01 -2.04 -17.37
C PHE A 239 -5.73 -2.88 -17.30
N LEU A 240 -5.70 -3.93 -16.48
CA LEU A 240 -4.54 -4.83 -16.37
C LEU A 240 -4.13 -5.37 -17.73
N VAL A 241 -5.06 -5.94 -18.50
CA VAL A 241 -4.76 -6.50 -19.83
C VAL A 241 -4.23 -5.44 -20.77
N ARG A 242 -4.90 -4.28 -20.88
CA ARG A 242 -4.46 -3.20 -21.77
C ARG A 242 -3.09 -2.66 -21.39
N ALA A 243 -2.84 -2.42 -20.11
CA ALA A 243 -1.58 -1.87 -19.61
C ALA A 243 -0.40 -2.81 -19.93
N HIS A 244 -0.57 -4.12 -19.73
CA HIS A 244 0.47 -5.09 -20.09
C HIS A 244 0.72 -5.13 -21.60
N LEU A 245 -0.33 -5.20 -22.42
CA LEU A 245 -0.18 -5.22 -23.88
C LEU A 245 0.52 -3.96 -24.42
N ALA A 246 0.14 -2.78 -23.90
CA ALA A 246 0.76 -1.51 -24.28
C ALA A 246 2.23 -1.43 -23.84
N HIS A 247 2.54 -1.86 -22.61
CA HIS A 247 3.89 -1.89 -22.09
C HIS A 247 4.80 -2.85 -22.87
N TRP A 248 4.32 -4.06 -23.14
CA TRP A 248 5.08 -5.06 -23.91
C TRP A 248 5.29 -4.67 -25.37
N GLY A 249 4.29 -4.01 -25.98
CA GLY A 249 4.39 -3.52 -27.35
C GLY A 249 5.45 -2.42 -27.51
N SER A 250 5.61 -1.55 -26.51
CA SER A 250 6.59 -0.45 -26.53
C SER A 250 8.01 -0.86 -26.18
N HIS A 251 8.19 -1.92 -25.37
CA HIS A 251 9.51 -2.39 -24.92
C HIS A 251 10.10 -3.51 -25.80
N GLY A 252 9.41 -3.84 -26.90
CA GLY A 252 9.78 -4.93 -27.80
C GLY A 252 9.50 -6.28 -27.15
N LEU A 253 8.50 -7.00 -27.64
CA LEU A 253 8.31 -8.40 -27.29
C LEU A 253 9.56 -9.17 -27.73
N SER A 254 10.45 -9.51 -26.80
CA SER A 254 11.55 -10.45 -27.06
C SER A 254 10.98 -11.86 -27.15
N VAL A 255 10.13 -12.13 -28.15
CA VAL A 255 9.80 -13.51 -28.53
C VAL A 255 11.14 -14.15 -28.90
N PRO A 256 11.60 -15.18 -28.17
CA PRO A 256 12.81 -15.88 -28.56
C PRO A 256 12.61 -16.37 -29.99
N GLU A 257 13.55 -16.08 -30.89
CA GLU A 257 13.59 -16.73 -32.20
C GLU A 257 13.40 -18.23 -31.97
N ARG A 258 12.42 -18.80 -32.68
CA ARG A 258 12.02 -20.20 -32.56
C ARG A 258 13.27 -21.05 -32.48
N CYS A 259 13.53 -21.69 -31.34
CA CYS A 259 14.44 -22.82 -31.32
C CYS A 259 13.82 -23.83 -32.28
N GLY A 260 14.46 -24.04 -33.42
CA GLY A 260 13.84 -24.63 -34.60
C GLY A 260 13.20 -25.98 -34.27
N VAL A 261 11.87 -26.00 -34.16
CA VAL A 261 11.10 -27.24 -34.23
C VAL A 261 11.17 -27.67 -35.69
N ARG A 262 12.24 -28.40 -36.05
CA ARG A 262 12.28 -29.15 -37.30
C ARG A 262 11.16 -30.19 -37.24
N GLY A 263 10.16 -29.97 -38.08
CA GLY A 263 9.29 -30.98 -38.67
C GLY A 263 8.80 -32.11 -37.77
N LEU A 264 7.61 -31.94 -37.20
CA LEU A 264 6.67 -33.04 -37.09
C LEU A 264 5.48 -32.68 -38.00
N VAL A 265 5.63 -33.01 -39.28
CA VAL A 265 4.49 -33.19 -40.17
C VAL A 265 3.80 -34.47 -39.69
N PRO A 266 2.49 -34.45 -39.36
CA PRO A 266 1.78 -35.69 -39.07
C PRO A 266 1.61 -36.44 -40.39
N SER A 267 2.26 -37.61 -40.49
CA SER A 267 1.99 -38.58 -41.53
C SER A 267 0.78 -39.43 -41.10
N PHE A 268 -0.36 -39.14 -41.73
CA PHE A 268 -1.64 -39.88 -41.75
C PHE A 268 -2.45 -39.98 -40.44
#